data_AF-A0A368W9T3-F1
#
_entry.id   AF-A0A368W9T3-F1
#
_cell.length_a   1.000
_cell.length_b   1.000
_cell.length_c   1.000
_cell.angle_alpha   90.00
_cell.angle_beta   90.00
_cell.angle_gamma   90.00
#
_symmetry.space_group_name_H-M   'P 1'
#
loop_
_entity.id
_entity.type
_entity.pdbx_description
1 polymer ?
#
loop_
_entity_poly.entity_id
_entity_poly.type
_entity_poly.pdbx_seq_one_letter_code
_entity_poly.pdbx_strand_id
1 'polypeptide(L)'
;MTSVIRKVFNNFSSGISDFKNRYKLPEEFHSSQELKIMHISDTPESIYSHIYKMLNYSKPDVIIHTGDLVDNLKLEDSGKDLYPLYQKKSAEFISNLEKLTAARIIYVPGNHDDINIIEDNKNRSEIMAEGTIIELDGVKIGLAHYPNNLPEGADINLFGHNKQKKFADENKYLNGILNINYLLLPSKTDYKVNYPWIVDQGRQYKHFNMI
;
A
#
# COMPACT_ATOMS: atom_id res chain seq x y z
N MET A 1 37.86 -10.86 12.24
CA MET A 1 37.04 -9.98 11.38
C MET A 1 37.63 -8.58 11.41
N THR A 2 37.96 -8.01 10.25
CA THR A 2 38.52 -6.65 10.13
C THR A 2 37.55 -5.59 10.66
N SER A 3 38.09 -4.50 11.23
CA SER A 3 37.35 -3.38 11.84
C SER A 3 36.25 -2.80 10.93
N VAL A 4 36.48 -2.80 9.61
CA VAL A 4 35.52 -2.36 8.59
C VAL A 4 34.28 -3.23 8.54
N ILE A 5 34.44 -4.56 8.57
CA ILE A 5 33.31 -5.51 8.53
C ILE A 5 32.43 -5.30 9.77
N ARG A 6 33.04 -5.18 10.96
CA ARG A 6 32.29 -4.92 12.21
C ARG A 6 31.49 -3.61 12.17
N LYS A 7 32.05 -2.54 11.59
CA LYS A 7 31.39 -1.24 11.44
C LYS A 7 30.20 -1.31 10.47
N VAL A 8 30.35 -2.02 9.36
CA VAL A 8 29.25 -2.23 8.38
C VAL A 8 28.12 -3.05 9.02
N PHE A 9 28.44 -4.15 9.70
CA PHE A 9 27.44 -4.98 10.39
C PHE A 9 26.72 -4.21 11.50
N ASN A 10 27.43 -3.41 12.30
CA ASN A 10 26.83 -2.60 13.36
C ASN A 10 25.92 -1.47 12.81
N ASN A 11 26.30 -0.82 11.72
CA ASN A 11 25.47 0.21 11.09
C ASN A 11 24.22 -0.38 10.41
N PHE A 12 24.33 -1.60 9.88
CA PHE A 12 23.19 -2.31 9.30
C PHE A 12 22.21 -2.78 10.38
N SER A 13 22.71 -3.31 11.50
CA SER A 13 21.86 -3.73 12.62
C SER A 13 21.17 -2.56 13.32
N SER A 14 21.85 -1.41 13.47
CA SER A 14 21.24 -0.20 14.03
C SER A 14 20.15 0.36 13.11
N GLY A 15 20.38 0.40 11.80
CA GLY A 15 19.36 0.85 10.83
C GLY A 15 18.11 -0.04 10.80
N ILE A 16 18.26 -1.35 11.01
CA ILE A 16 17.13 -2.28 11.14
C ILE A 16 16.38 -2.07 12.46
N SER A 17 17.11 -1.89 13.56
CA SER A 17 16.52 -1.60 14.87
C SER A 17 15.72 -0.30 14.84
N ASP A 18 16.27 0.77 14.27
CA ASP A 18 15.61 2.08 14.16
C ASP A 18 14.35 2.01 13.30
N PHE A 19 14.39 1.24 12.21
CA PHE A 19 13.20 0.98 11.39
C PHE A 19 12.11 0.26 12.19
N LYS A 20 12.45 -0.84 12.86
CA LYS A 20 11.49 -1.63 13.66
C LYS A 20 10.93 -0.84 14.83
N ASN A 21 11.71 0.04 15.43
CA ASN A 21 11.22 0.90 16.52
C ASN A 21 10.20 1.93 16.03
N ARG A 22 10.36 2.44 14.80
CA ARG A 22 9.49 3.48 14.24
C ARG A 22 8.23 2.95 13.58
N TYR A 23 8.28 1.74 13.03
CA TYR A 23 7.20 1.14 12.23
C TYR A 23 6.78 -0.23 12.78
N LYS A 24 6.81 -0.36 14.11
CA LYS A 24 6.62 -1.63 14.82
C LYS A 24 5.21 -2.18 14.60
N LEU A 25 5.15 -3.45 14.22
CA LEU A 25 3.94 -4.27 14.38
C LEU A 25 4.07 -5.10 15.67
N PRO A 26 2.95 -5.30 16.40
CA PRO A 26 2.94 -6.09 17.63
C PRO A 26 3.36 -7.55 17.37
N GLU A 27 3.89 -8.23 18.39
CA GLU A 27 4.34 -9.62 18.26
C GLU A 27 3.16 -10.55 17.96
N GLU A 28 1.98 -10.20 18.43
CA GLU A 28 0.70 -10.84 18.14
C GLU A 28 0.42 -10.89 16.64
N PHE A 29 0.78 -9.84 15.89
CA PHE A 29 0.67 -9.87 14.42
C PHE A 29 1.65 -10.87 13.79
N HIS A 30 2.91 -10.85 14.23
CA HIS A 30 3.95 -11.70 13.64
C HIS A 30 3.71 -13.19 13.95
N SER A 31 3.33 -13.50 15.17
CA SER A 31 3.12 -14.86 15.67
C SER A 31 1.77 -15.47 15.26
N SER A 32 0.79 -14.64 14.86
CA SER A 32 -0.50 -15.14 14.37
C SER A 32 -0.33 -16.05 13.15
N GLN A 33 -1.16 -17.09 13.11
CA GLN A 33 -1.29 -18.02 11.98
C GLN A 33 -2.46 -17.65 11.06
N GLU A 34 -3.17 -16.56 11.39
CA GLU A 34 -4.22 -15.98 10.55
C GLU A 34 -3.66 -15.44 9.23
N LEU A 35 -4.53 -15.34 8.23
CA LEU A 35 -4.20 -14.73 6.95
C LEU A 35 -3.88 -13.24 7.16
N LYS A 36 -2.69 -12.82 6.71
CA LYS A 36 -2.18 -11.46 6.87
C LYS A 36 -2.39 -10.65 5.60
N ILE A 37 -3.06 -9.52 5.73
CA ILE A 37 -3.25 -8.57 4.62
C ILE A 37 -2.43 -7.32 4.89
N MET A 38 -1.75 -6.81 3.87
CA MET A 38 -1.17 -5.48 3.84
C MET A 38 -1.95 -4.61 2.85
N HIS A 39 -2.52 -3.50 3.32
CA HIS A 39 -3.27 -2.54 2.52
C HIS A 39 -2.54 -1.20 2.45
N ILE A 40 -2.30 -0.73 1.23
CA ILE A 40 -1.63 0.53 0.90
C ILE A 40 -2.42 1.29 -0.17
N SER A 41 -2.18 2.59 -0.30
CA SER A 41 -2.79 3.43 -1.35
C SER A 41 -1.92 4.64 -1.68
N ASP A 42 -2.13 5.21 -2.87
CA ASP A 42 -1.58 6.49 -3.32
C ASP A 42 -0.06 6.56 -3.07
N THR A 43 0.72 5.72 -3.75
CA THR A 43 2.14 5.55 -3.43
C THR A 43 3.03 6.37 -4.36
N PRO A 44 3.64 7.46 -3.89
CA PRO A 44 4.68 8.14 -4.67
C PRO A 44 5.97 7.32 -4.65
N GLU A 45 6.78 7.46 -5.70
CA GLU A 45 8.06 6.75 -5.86
C GLU A 45 8.99 6.89 -4.65
N SER A 46 8.94 8.03 -3.97
CA SER A 46 9.79 8.34 -2.81
C SER A 46 9.63 7.35 -1.64
N ILE A 47 8.54 6.59 -1.59
CA ILE A 47 8.27 5.62 -0.50
C ILE A 47 8.35 4.15 -0.91
N TYR A 48 8.66 3.83 -2.16
CA TYR A 48 8.73 2.42 -2.61
C TYR A 48 9.70 1.58 -1.77
N SER A 49 10.89 2.12 -1.50
CA SER A 49 11.87 1.44 -0.64
C SER A 49 11.37 1.19 0.79
N HIS A 50 10.49 2.06 1.31
CA HIS A 50 9.87 1.88 2.61
C HIS A 50 8.80 0.77 2.55
N ILE A 51 7.97 0.75 1.51
CA ILE A 51 6.99 -0.31 1.27
C ILE A 51 7.69 -1.68 1.19
N TYR A 52 8.80 -1.80 0.45
CA TYR A 52 9.54 -3.06 0.37
C TYR A 52 10.13 -3.52 1.71
N LYS A 53 10.60 -2.58 2.54
CA LYS A 53 11.05 -2.90 3.91
C LYS A 53 9.90 -3.38 4.78
N MET A 54 8.75 -2.70 4.70
CA MET A 54 7.53 -3.10 5.42
C MET A 54 7.03 -4.46 4.95
N LEU A 55 7.08 -4.74 3.65
CA LEU A 55 6.75 -6.04 3.07
C LEU A 55 7.62 -7.16 3.66
N ASN A 56 8.94 -6.99 3.65
CA ASN A 56 9.86 -7.99 4.20
C ASN A 56 9.72 -8.16 5.73
N TYR A 57 9.35 -7.08 6.42
CA TYR A 57 9.14 -7.10 7.87
C TYR A 57 7.83 -7.78 8.26
N SER A 58 6.72 -7.47 7.57
CA SER A 58 5.37 -7.93 7.91
C SER A 58 5.00 -9.27 7.28
N LYS A 59 5.62 -9.63 6.14
CA LYS A 59 5.38 -10.88 5.40
C LYS A 59 3.88 -11.20 5.22
N PRO A 60 3.11 -10.32 4.57
CA PRO A 60 1.69 -10.54 4.34
C PRO A 60 1.47 -11.68 3.34
N ASP A 61 0.33 -12.34 3.43
CA ASP A 61 -0.15 -13.34 2.48
C ASP A 61 -0.87 -12.68 1.29
N VAL A 62 -1.48 -11.51 1.53
CA VAL A 62 -2.18 -10.71 0.51
C VAL A 62 -1.77 -9.24 0.60
N ILE A 63 -1.51 -8.62 -0.54
CA ILE A 63 -1.28 -7.18 -0.68
C ILE A 63 -2.42 -6.59 -1.49
N ILE A 64 -3.05 -5.54 -0.96
CA ILE A 64 -4.12 -4.81 -1.63
C ILE A 64 -3.68 -3.36 -1.79
N HIS A 65 -3.70 -2.85 -3.00
CA HIS A 65 -3.36 -1.47 -3.30
C HIS A 65 -4.56 -0.75 -3.91
N THR A 66 -5.08 0.27 -3.22
CA THR A 66 -6.31 0.99 -3.62
C THR A 66 -6.02 2.27 -4.39
N GLY A 67 -5.27 2.12 -5.48
CA GLY A 67 -5.10 3.15 -6.52
C GLY A 67 -3.89 4.06 -6.36
N ASP A 68 -3.53 4.69 -7.47
CA ASP A 68 -2.42 5.62 -7.69
C ASP A 68 -1.05 5.00 -7.34
N LEU A 69 -0.62 4.05 -8.18
CA LEU A 69 0.64 3.31 -8.01
C LEU A 69 1.87 4.20 -8.09
N VAL A 70 1.80 5.27 -8.87
CA VAL A 70 2.88 6.25 -9.04
C VAL A 70 2.33 7.64 -8.73
N ASP A 71 1.88 7.85 -7.49
CA ASP A 71 1.04 9.01 -7.13
C ASP A 71 1.69 10.39 -7.38
N ASN A 72 3.03 10.48 -7.44
CA ASN A 72 3.72 11.70 -7.83
C ASN A 72 3.54 12.07 -9.32
N LEU A 73 3.04 11.15 -10.15
CA LEU A 73 2.68 11.37 -11.54
C LEU A 73 1.15 11.43 -11.65
N LYS A 74 0.60 12.64 -11.58
CA LYS A 74 -0.83 12.91 -11.67
C LYS A 74 -1.28 12.80 -13.14
N LEU A 75 -1.47 11.56 -13.64
CA LEU A 75 -1.77 11.31 -15.06
C LEU A 75 -3.04 12.04 -15.54
N GLU A 76 -4.09 12.05 -14.71
CA GLU A 76 -5.32 12.79 -14.97
C GLU A 76 -5.06 14.29 -15.22
N ASP A 77 -4.15 14.90 -14.47
CA ASP A 77 -3.83 16.34 -14.58
C ASP A 77 -2.88 16.66 -15.73
N SER A 78 -1.97 15.73 -16.04
CA SER A 78 -0.78 15.99 -16.88
C SER A 78 -0.91 15.48 -18.31
N GLY A 79 -1.92 14.66 -18.60
CA GLY A 79 -2.14 14.09 -19.93
C GLY A 79 -1.12 13.02 -20.34
N LYS A 80 -1.13 12.66 -21.63
CA LYS A 80 -0.44 11.48 -22.16
C LYS A 80 1.10 11.59 -22.19
N ASP A 81 1.65 12.79 -22.03
CA ASP A 81 3.11 13.02 -22.09
C ASP A 81 3.86 12.31 -20.95
N LEU A 82 3.19 12.03 -19.83
CA LEU A 82 3.77 11.27 -18.71
C LEU A 82 3.65 9.75 -18.87
N TYR A 83 2.93 9.23 -19.87
CA TYR A 83 2.69 7.78 -20.00
C TYR A 83 3.98 6.96 -20.07
N PRO A 84 5.01 7.35 -20.85
CA PRO A 84 6.27 6.59 -20.87
C PRO A 84 6.97 6.55 -19.51
N LEU A 85 6.90 7.65 -18.75
CA LEU A 85 7.48 7.72 -17.42
C LEU A 85 6.66 6.88 -16.43
N TYR A 86 5.33 7.02 -16.45
CA TYR A 86 4.43 6.22 -15.63
C TYR A 86 4.60 4.72 -15.90
N GLN A 87 4.67 4.31 -17.18
CA GLN A 87 4.92 2.91 -17.55
C GLN A 87 6.21 2.40 -16.93
N LYS A 88 7.30 3.15 -17.05
CA LYS A 88 8.59 2.76 -16.46
C LYS A 88 8.51 2.62 -14.93
N LYS A 89 7.84 3.56 -14.25
CA LYS A 89 7.81 3.64 -12.78
C LYS A 89 6.84 2.64 -12.15
N SER A 90 5.66 2.48 -12.73
CA SER A 90 4.73 1.42 -12.33
C SER A 90 5.32 0.03 -12.60
N ALA A 91 6.02 -0.17 -13.73
CA ALA A 91 6.73 -1.43 -13.99
C ALA A 91 7.77 -1.75 -12.91
N GLU A 92 8.56 -0.74 -12.49
CA GLU A 92 9.53 -0.90 -11.40
C GLU A 92 8.84 -1.31 -10.09
N PHE A 93 7.74 -0.65 -9.72
CA PHE A 93 7.00 -0.95 -8.50
C PHE A 93 6.38 -2.35 -8.52
N ILE A 94 5.64 -2.67 -9.58
CA ILE A 94 4.93 -3.93 -9.77
C ILE A 94 5.92 -5.09 -9.82
N SER A 95 6.95 -5.02 -10.67
CA SER A 95 7.97 -6.07 -10.79
C SER A 95 8.67 -6.32 -9.45
N ASN A 96 9.00 -5.28 -8.70
CA ASN A 96 9.67 -5.46 -7.41
C ASN A 96 8.74 -6.11 -6.38
N LEU A 97 7.48 -5.68 -6.27
CA LEU A 97 6.52 -6.36 -5.39
C LEU A 97 6.37 -7.84 -5.77
N GLU A 98 6.16 -8.13 -7.05
CA GLU A 98 5.97 -9.50 -7.52
C GLU A 98 7.17 -10.42 -7.27
N LYS A 99 8.40 -9.88 -7.32
CA LYS A 99 9.66 -10.61 -7.08
C LYS A 99 10.02 -10.77 -5.60
N LEU A 100 9.66 -9.79 -4.76
CA LEU A 100 10.06 -9.76 -3.35
C LEU A 100 9.19 -10.63 -2.43
N THR A 101 8.01 -11.05 -2.90
CA THR A 101 7.09 -11.88 -2.12
C THR A 101 6.37 -12.89 -3.00
N ALA A 102 5.83 -13.95 -2.39
CA ALA A 102 4.87 -14.86 -3.00
C ALA A 102 3.40 -14.47 -2.72
N ALA A 103 3.17 -13.39 -1.95
CA ALA A 103 1.83 -12.91 -1.61
C ALA A 103 0.96 -12.71 -2.86
N ARG A 104 -0.34 -12.94 -2.72
CA ARG A 104 -1.35 -12.52 -3.70
C ARG A 104 -1.34 -10.98 -3.75
N ILE A 105 -1.34 -10.39 -4.94
CA ILE A 105 -1.27 -8.92 -5.11
C ILE A 105 -2.48 -8.48 -5.90
N ILE A 106 -3.25 -7.54 -5.35
CA ILE A 106 -4.48 -7.01 -5.92
C ILE A 106 -4.33 -5.50 -6.06
N TYR A 107 -4.46 -5.01 -7.29
CA TYR A 107 -4.49 -3.60 -7.64
C TYR A 107 -5.92 -3.17 -7.93
N VAL A 108 -6.34 -2.05 -7.35
CA VAL A 108 -7.59 -1.35 -7.68
C VAL A 108 -7.16 0.00 -8.23
N PRO A 109 -7.06 0.18 -9.56
CA PRO A 109 -6.47 1.38 -10.15
C PRO A 109 -7.20 2.66 -9.74
N GLY A 110 -6.44 3.74 -9.53
CA GLY A 110 -6.96 5.07 -9.21
C GLY A 110 -7.10 5.97 -10.43
N ASN A 111 -7.44 7.24 -10.23
CA ASN A 111 -7.60 8.20 -11.32
C ASN A 111 -6.28 8.65 -11.96
N HIS A 112 -5.16 8.50 -11.25
CA HIS A 112 -3.83 8.77 -11.80
C HIS A 112 -3.14 7.53 -12.35
N ASP A 113 -3.86 6.41 -12.44
CA ASP A 113 -3.38 5.18 -13.07
C ASP A 113 -3.91 4.99 -14.50
N ASP A 114 -3.16 4.26 -15.31
CA ASP A 114 -3.64 3.74 -16.60
C ASP A 114 -3.71 2.21 -16.54
N ILE A 115 -4.92 1.67 -16.66
CA ILE A 115 -5.21 0.24 -16.50
C ILE A 115 -4.45 -0.60 -17.53
N ASN A 116 -4.35 -0.14 -18.79
CA ASN A 116 -3.67 -0.90 -19.84
C ASN A 116 -2.17 -0.98 -19.56
N ILE A 117 -1.58 0.11 -19.09
CA ILE A 117 -0.17 0.13 -18.70
C ILE A 117 0.08 -0.81 -17.51
N ILE A 118 -0.81 -0.84 -16.51
CA ILE A 118 -0.69 -1.77 -15.38
C ILE A 118 -0.80 -3.22 -15.87
N GLU A 119 -1.77 -3.51 -16.75
CA GLU A 119 -1.99 -4.83 -17.33
C GLU A 119 -0.76 -5.33 -18.09
N ASP A 120 -0.13 -4.46 -18.90
CA ASP A 120 1.10 -4.75 -19.64
C ASP A 120 2.32 -4.95 -18.73
N ASN A 121 2.34 -4.29 -17.57
CA ASN A 121 3.48 -4.29 -16.65
C ASN A 121 3.47 -5.45 -15.65
N LYS A 122 2.30 -6.01 -15.32
CA LYS A 122 2.18 -7.09 -14.34
C LYS A 122 2.46 -8.45 -14.95
N ASN A 123 2.94 -9.39 -14.13
CA ASN A 123 3.13 -10.78 -14.54
C ASN A 123 2.17 -11.74 -13.81
N ARG A 124 1.90 -11.50 -12.53
CA ARG A 124 1.10 -12.41 -11.69
C ARG A 124 0.08 -11.73 -10.79
N SER A 125 0.10 -10.41 -10.72
CA SER A 125 -0.85 -9.63 -9.91
C SER A 125 -2.24 -9.63 -10.55
N GLU A 126 -3.24 -9.22 -9.78
CA GLU A 126 -4.62 -9.09 -10.21
C GLU A 126 -5.01 -7.62 -10.28
N ILE A 127 -5.86 -7.26 -11.24
CA ILE A 127 -6.50 -5.95 -11.32
C ILE A 127 -7.99 -6.15 -11.05
N MET A 128 -8.53 -5.37 -10.12
CA MET A 128 -9.94 -5.38 -9.76
C MET A 128 -10.55 -4.00 -10.02
N ALA A 129 -11.80 -3.98 -10.45
CA ALA A 129 -12.55 -2.75 -10.59
C ALA A 129 -12.94 -2.19 -9.21
N GLU A 130 -13.16 -0.88 -9.11
CA GLU A 130 -13.79 -0.29 -7.93
C GLU A 130 -15.19 -0.87 -7.70
N GLY A 131 -15.59 -0.99 -6.43
CA GLY A 131 -16.85 -1.63 -6.05
C GLY A 131 -16.77 -3.15 -5.99
N THR A 132 -15.59 -3.75 -6.20
CA THR A 132 -15.43 -5.21 -6.10
C THR A 132 -15.47 -5.64 -4.63
N ILE A 133 -16.15 -6.76 -4.37
CA ILE A 133 -16.04 -7.51 -3.11
C ILE A 133 -15.21 -8.76 -3.39
N ILE A 134 -14.13 -8.93 -2.64
CA ILE A 134 -13.39 -10.21 -2.58
C ILE A 134 -13.72 -10.92 -1.28
N GLU A 135 -13.69 -12.25 -1.27
CA GLU A 135 -13.83 -13.05 -0.07
C GLU A 135 -12.50 -13.71 0.27
N LEU A 136 -12.01 -13.49 1.49
CA LEU A 136 -10.77 -14.07 2.01
C LEU A 136 -11.05 -14.65 3.39
N ASP A 137 -10.78 -15.94 3.56
CA ASP A 137 -11.00 -16.66 4.83
C ASP A 137 -12.40 -16.42 5.45
N GLY A 138 -13.44 -16.42 4.60
CA GLY A 138 -14.83 -16.20 4.99
C GLY A 138 -15.21 -14.74 5.31
N VAL A 139 -14.31 -13.78 5.05
CA VAL A 139 -14.56 -12.34 5.28
C VAL A 139 -14.67 -11.60 3.94
N LYS A 140 -15.71 -10.80 3.78
CA LYS A 140 -15.97 -9.97 2.59
C LYS A 140 -15.24 -8.65 2.69
N ILE A 141 -14.38 -8.36 1.72
CA ILE A 141 -13.59 -7.14 1.65
C ILE A 141 -14.02 -6.32 0.43
N GLY A 142 -14.59 -5.15 0.69
CA GLY A 142 -14.95 -4.16 -0.32
C GLY A 142 -13.75 -3.32 -0.71
N LEU A 143 -13.58 -3.11 -2.02
CA LEU A 143 -12.41 -2.48 -2.61
C LEU A 143 -12.82 -1.29 -3.49
N ALA A 144 -12.22 -0.12 -3.25
CA ALA A 144 -12.35 1.01 -4.16
C ALA A 144 -11.16 1.97 -4.00
N HIS A 145 -10.79 2.73 -5.04
CA HIS A 145 -9.93 3.89 -4.84
C HIS A 145 -10.74 5.05 -4.27
N TYR A 146 -11.90 5.35 -4.87
CA TYR A 146 -12.81 6.36 -4.34
C TYR A 146 -13.72 5.78 -3.25
N PRO A 147 -13.82 6.41 -2.07
CA PRO A 147 -14.71 5.92 -1.01
C PRO A 147 -16.19 5.89 -1.39
N ASN A 148 -16.61 6.69 -2.37
CA ASN A 148 -18.00 6.70 -2.83
C ASN A 148 -18.34 5.49 -3.74
N ASN A 149 -17.32 4.81 -4.25
CA ASN A 149 -17.47 3.62 -5.08
C ASN A 149 -17.30 2.33 -4.26
N LEU A 150 -17.18 2.43 -2.94
CA LEU A 150 -17.17 1.27 -2.06
C LEU A 150 -18.50 0.50 -2.18
N PRO A 151 -18.46 -0.84 -2.23
CA PRO A 151 -19.67 -1.63 -2.34
C PRO A 151 -20.41 -1.73 -1.01
N GLU A 152 -21.71 -1.98 -1.10
CA GLU A 152 -22.52 -2.37 0.05
C GLU A 152 -22.30 -3.86 0.39
N GLY A 153 -22.46 -4.23 1.67
CA GLY A 153 -22.45 -5.64 2.10
C GLY A 153 -21.06 -6.28 2.30
N ALA A 154 -20.00 -5.46 2.36
CA ALA A 154 -18.67 -5.89 2.80
C ALA A 154 -18.52 -5.80 4.32
N ASP A 155 -17.72 -6.71 4.91
CA ASP A 155 -17.36 -6.66 6.33
C ASP A 155 -16.29 -5.61 6.62
N ILE A 156 -15.35 -5.45 5.68
CA ILE A 156 -14.23 -4.51 5.74
C ILE A 156 -14.14 -3.79 4.41
N ASN A 157 -14.01 -2.47 4.43
CA ASN A 157 -13.89 -1.63 3.26
C ASN A 157 -12.50 -0.99 3.21
N LEU A 158 -11.78 -1.23 2.12
CA LEU A 158 -10.44 -0.70 1.87
C LEU A 158 -10.52 0.37 0.78
N PHE A 159 -9.99 1.56 1.08
CA PHE A 159 -10.04 2.67 0.12
C PHE A 159 -8.87 3.64 0.21
N GLY A 160 -8.75 4.47 -0.84
CA GLY A 160 -7.73 5.50 -1.01
C GLY A 160 -8.31 6.89 -1.26
N HIS A 161 -7.64 7.66 -2.12
CA HIS A 161 -8.03 8.97 -2.68
C HIS A 161 -8.31 10.14 -1.68
N ASN A 162 -9.21 9.95 -0.72
CA ASN A 162 -9.70 11.00 0.17
C ASN A 162 -9.33 10.74 1.64
N LYS A 163 -8.51 11.62 2.23
CA LYS A 163 -8.08 11.56 3.64
C LYS A 163 -9.18 11.76 4.68
N GLN A 164 -10.28 12.45 4.34
CA GLN A 164 -11.22 13.01 5.31
C GLN A 164 -12.63 12.42 5.25
N LYS A 165 -12.85 11.37 4.44
CA LYS A 165 -14.17 10.73 4.37
C LYS A 165 -14.56 10.14 5.72
N LYS A 166 -15.73 10.55 6.22
CA LYS A 166 -16.41 9.93 7.36
C LYS A 166 -17.53 9.03 6.86
N PHE A 167 -17.68 7.88 7.49
CA PHE A 167 -18.78 6.95 7.28
C PHE A 167 -19.66 6.98 8.54
N ALA A 168 -20.97 6.90 8.35
CA ALA A 168 -21.94 7.04 9.43
C ALA A 168 -22.37 5.69 10.02
N ASP A 169 -22.03 4.59 9.37
CA ASP A 169 -22.35 3.23 9.78
C ASP A 169 -21.21 2.57 10.57
N GLU A 170 -21.50 1.39 11.12
CA GLU A 170 -20.60 0.63 11.99
C GLU A 170 -19.61 -0.27 11.23
N ASN A 171 -19.61 -0.27 9.89
CA ASN A 171 -18.68 -1.09 9.13
C ASN A 171 -17.23 -0.62 9.32
N LYS A 172 -16.28 -1.54 9.09
CA LYS A 172 -14.86 -1.22 9.20
C LYS A 172 -14.36 -0.56 7.91
N TYR A 173 -13.93 0.69 8.00
CA TYR A 173 -13.35 1.45 6.88
C TYR A 173 -11.88 1.76 7.13
N LEU A 174 -11.01 1.33 6.21
CA LEU A 174 -9.56 1.51 6.29
C LEU A 174 -9.05 2.31 5.11
N ASN A 175 -8.48 3.46 5.41
CA ASN A 175 -7.92 4.38 4.44
C ASN A 175 -6.42 4.11 4.24
N GLY A 176 -6.03 3.72 3.02
CA GLY A 176 -4.66 3.43 2.64
C GLY A 176 -3.78 4.66 2.43
N ILE A 177 -4.34 5.87 2.40
CA ILE A 177 -3.55 7.11 2.39
C ILE A 177 -2.98 7.41 3.76
N LEU A 178 -3.81 7.27 4.79
CA LEU A 178 -3.46 7.69 6.16
C LEU A 178 -2.40 6.76 6.76
N ASN A 179 -2.50 5.47 6.50
CA ASN A 179 -1.64 4.45 7.07
C ASN A 179 -1.41 3.31 6.08
N ILE A 180 -0.29 2.61 6.27
CA ILE A 180 -0.21 1.21 5.85
C ILE A 180 -1.05 0.42 6.85
N ASN A 181 -2.14 -0.16 6.37
CA ASN A 181 -3.04 -0.95 7.20
C ASN A 181 -2.67 -2.43 7.11
N TYR A 182 -2.72 -3.13 8.23
CA TYR A 182 -2.52 -4.56 8.31
C TYR A 182 -3.75 -5.22 8.91
N LEU A 183 -4.16 -6.37 8.38
CA LEU A 183 -5.31 -7.12 8.86
C LEU A 183 -4.93 -8.57 9.15
N LEU A 184 -5.58 -9.16 10.15
CA LEU A 184 -5.62 -10.59 10.39
C LEU A 184 -7.04 -11.10 10.13
N LEU A 185 -7.16 -12.16 9.33
CA LEU A 185 -8.41 -12.87 9.08
C LEU A 185 -8.35 -14.31 9.61
N PRO A 186 -9.44 -14.80 10.22
CA PRO A 186 -10.80 -14.26 10.15
C PRO A 186 -11.18 -13.30 11.29
N SER A 187 -10.28 -13.00 12.23
CA SER A 187 -10.60 -12.17 13.41
C SER A 187 -11.00 -10.73 13.08
N LYS A 188 -10.69 -10.26 11.87
CA LYS A 188 -10.87 -8.88 11.41
C LYS A 188 -10.06 -7.88 12.25
N THR A 189 -9.03 -8.33 12.96
CA THR A 189 -8.15 -7.45 13.76
C THR A 189 -7.31 -6.57 12.82
N ASP A 190 -7.24 -5.27 13.09
CA ASP A 190 -6.44 -4.32 12.29
C ASP A 190 -5.32 -3.64 13.07
N TYR A 191 -4.20 -3.42 12.39
CA TYR A 191 -3.06 -2.65 12.88
C TYR A 191 -2.71 -1.57 11.87
N LYS A 192 -2.29 -0.40 12.36
CA LYS A 192 -2.00 0.77 11.52
C LYS A 192 -0.57 1.21 11.74
N VAL A 193 0.16 1.35 10.65
CA VAL A 193 1.53 1.88 10.66
C VAL A 193 1.52 3.18 9.84
N ASN A 194 1.89 4.27 10.49
CA ASN A 194 2.03 5.56 9.82
C ASN A 194 3.08 5.46 8.70
N TYR A 195 2.79 6.09 7.57
CA TYR A 195 3.80 6.30 6.54
C TYR A 195 4.94 7.20 7.04
N PRO A 196 6.13 7.11 6.40
CA PRO A 196 7.17 8.11 6.61
C PRO A 196 6.65 9.50 6.25
N TRP A 197 7.07 10.53 7.00
CA TRP A 197 6.63 11.92 6.83
C TRP A 197 6.81 12.47 5.40
N ILE A 198 7.78 11.94 4.63
CA ILE A 198 8.05 12.36 3.24
C ILE A 198 6.94 11.95 2.26
N VAL A 199 6.05 11.02 2.63
CA VAL A 199 4.98 10.55 1.74
C VAL A 199 4.12 11.70 1.26
N ASP A 200 3.73 12.62 2.16
CA ASP A 200 2.83 13.71 1.83
C ASP A 200 3.48 14.74 0.91
N GLN A 201 4.80 14.90 0.98
CA GLN A 201 5.56 15.69 0.01
C GLN A 201 5.59 15.00 -1.36
N GLY A 202 5.81 13.68 -1.38
CA GLY A 202 5.85 12.88 -2.60
C GLY A 202 4.51 12.83 -3.34
N ARG A 203 3.40 12.79 -2.60
CA ARG A 203 2.02 12.83 -3.14
C ARG A 203 1.65 14.19 -3.75
N GLN A 204 2.55 15.17 -3.67
CA GLN A 204 2.37 16.53 -4.17
C GLN A 204 1.07 17.18 -3.70
N TYR A 205 0.63 16.90 -2.46
CA TYR A 205 -0.46 17.66 -1.88
C TYR A 205 -0.07 19.13 -1.92
N LYS A 206 -0.76 19.91 -2.76
CA LYS A 206 -0.49 21.34 -2.95
C LYS A 206 -0.24 21.94 -1.57
N HIS A 207 0.96 22.47 -1.35
CA HIS A 207 1.21 23.35 -0.22
C HIS A 207 0.32 24.58 -0.39
N PHE A 208 -0.89 24.52 0.16
CA PHE A 208 -1.65 25.71 0.53
C PHE A 208 -1.75 25.71 2.05
N ASN A 209 -0.73 26.29 2.67
CA ASN A 209 -0.87 27.48 3.49
C ASN A 209 0.53 27.89 3.95
N MET A 210 1.12 28.84 3.22
CA MET A 210 2.04 29.77 3.88
C MET A 210 1.18 30.55 4.87
N ILE A 211 1.47 30.39 6.16
CA ILE A 211 1.07 31.33 7.21
C ILE A 211 1.99 32.55 7.10
#